data_AF-A0A0A9YG29-F1
#
_entry.id   AF-A0A0A9YG29-F1
#
_cell.length_a   1.000
_cell.length_b   1.000
_cell.length_c   1.000
_cell.angle_alpha   90.00
_cell.angle_beta   90.00
_cell.angle_gamma   90.00
#
_symmetry.space_group_name_H-M   'P 1'
#
loop_
_entity.id
_entity.type
_entity.pdbx_description
1 polymer ?
#
loop_
_entity_poly.entity_id
_entity_poly.type
_entity_poly.pdbx_seq_one_letter_code
_entity_poly.pdbx_strand_id
1 'polypeptide(L)'
;MTSLTSKVLESHDTFTREMYQVKSKNGDNNVAGGESFVLSKAYLAECLAQHVKPHMKLLELFKNTQYARNLTTLSLSHYKLGIHGLSPLAPLLSHFYRLSYIDLSYNDLSNRAVHNLCEYLRYQLSLQTLNLAYNPLDDECTPFLL
;
A
#
# COMPACT_ATOMS: atom_id res chain seq x y z
N MET A 1 31.75 -16.75 -12.15
CA MET A 1 31.32 -15.52 -11.45
C MET A 1 29.98 -15.09 -12.02
N THR A 2 28.87 -15.52 -11.44
CA THR A 2 27.54 -15.01 -11.83
C THR A 2 27.43 -13.57 -11.37
N SER A 3 27.35 -12.66 -12.33
CA SER A 3 27.26 -11.20 -12.11
C SER A 3 26.06 -10.87 -11.22
N LEU A 4 26.18 -9.88 -10.34
CA LEU A 4 25.05 -9.36 -9.55
C LEU A 4 23.83 -9.05 -10.43
N THR A 5 24.05 -8.67 -11.69
CA THR A 5 22.98 -8.39 -12.66
C THR A 5 22.13 -9.61 -13.01
N SER A 6 22.66 -10.84 -13.02
CA SER A 6 21.88 -12.04 -13.35
C SER A 6 20.97 -12.46 -12.19
N LYS A 7 21.45 -12.32 -10.95
CA LYS A 7 20.65 -12.60 -9.74
C LYS A 7 19.48 -11.62 -9.57
N VAL A 8 19.69 -10.34 -9.93
CA VAL A 8 18.63 -9.33 -9.89
C VAL A 8 17.55 -9.64 -10.93
N LEU A 9 17.93 -9.99 -12.17
CA LEU A 9 16.96 -10.39 -13.20
C LEU A 9 16.18 -11.66 -12.83
N GLU A 10 16.84 -12.69 -12.30
CA GLU A 10 16.18 -13.93 -11.86
C GLU A 10 15.21 -13.67 -10.69
N SER A 11 15.59 -12.81 -9.74
CA SER A 11 14.70 -12.46 -8.63
C SER A 11 13.48 -11.65 -9.09
N HIS A 12 13.65 -10.78 -10.09
CA HIS A 12 12.58 -9.99 -10.69
C HIS A 12 11.63 -10.86 -11.51
N ASP A 13 12.13 -11.80 -12.32
CA ASP A 13 11.33 -12.75 -13.10
C ASP A 13 10.56 -13.73 -12.21
N THR A 14 11.21 -14.23 -11.15
CA THR A 14 10.57 -15.13 -10.16
C THR A 14 9.47 -14.40 -9.39
N PHE A 15 9.74 -13.19 -8.91
CA PHE A 15 8.77 -12.33 -8.22
C PHE A 15 7.57 -11.99 -9.12
N THR A 16 7.83 -11.64 -10.38
CA THR A 16 6.78 -11.37 -11.37
C THR A 16 5.93 -12.64 -11.61
N ARG A 17 6.56 -13.80 -11.77
CA ARG A 17 5.85 -15.10 -11.94
C ARG A 17 5.00 -15.49 -10.74
N GLU A 18 5.47 -15.30 -9.52
CA GLU A 18 4.69 -15.61 -8.29
C GLU A 18 3.47 -14.70 -8.16
N MET A 19 3.60 -13.43 -8.53
CA MET A 19 2.51 -12.43 -8.48
C MET A 19 1.40 -12.72 -9.51
N TYR A 20 1.75 -13.18 -10.71
CA TYR A 20 0.79 -13.53 -11.78
C TYR A 20 0.23 -14.96 -11.70
N GLN A 21 0.78 -15.84 -10.86
CA GLN A 21 0.27 -17.20 -10.65
C GLN A 21 -0.93 -17.28 -9.70
N VAL A 22 -1.38 -16.16 -9.11
CA VAL A 22 -2.69 -16.05 -8.43
C VAL A 22 -3.82 -15.95 -9.46
N LYS A 23 -3.82 -16.81 -10.49
CA LYS A 23 -5.03 -17.07 -11.28
C LYS A 23 -5.82 -18.16 -10.57
N SER A 24 -6.97 -17.75 -10.04
CA SER A 24 -7.97 -18.62 -9.41
C SER A 24 -8.18 -19.90 -10.23
N LYS A 25 -7.79 -21.04 -9.68
CA LYS A 25 -8.55 -22.28 -9.87
C LYS A 25 -9.85 -22.10 -9.09
N ASN A 26 -10.86 -21.56 -9.76
CA ASN A 26 -12.27 -21.88 -9.58
C ASN A 26 -13.08 -20.94 -10.47
N GLY A 27 -13.74 -21.54 -11.46
CA GLY A 27 -14.87 -20.91 -12.09
C GLY A 27 -15.98 -20.86 -11.05
N ASP A 28 -16.34 -19.66 -10.61
CA ASP A 28 -17.64 -19.38 -10.03
C ASP A 28 -18.06 -18.00 -10.49
N ASN A 29 -19.11 -17.99 -11.30
CA ASN A 29 -19.81 -16.80 -11.73
C ASN A 29 -20.44 -16.13 -10.50
N ASN A 30 -19.81 -15.10 -9.94
CA ASN A 30 -20.52 -14.18 -9.06
C ASN A 30 -19.92 -12.76 -9.09
N VAL A 31 -20.79 -11.77 -9.31
CA VAL A 31 -20.49 -10.36 -9.65
C VAL A 31 -19.90 -9.56 -8.47
N ALA A 32 -19.60 -10.19 -7.33
CA ALA A 32 -19.00 -9.55 -6.15
C ALA A 32 -17.45 -9.54 -6.14
N GLY A 33 -16.79 -10.27 -7.05
CA GLY A 33 -15.32 -10.43 -7.04
C GLY A 33 -14.51 -9.32 -7.72
N GLY A 34 -15.15 -8.40 -8.43
CA GLY A 34 -14.45 -7.43 -9.28
C GLY A 34 -13.57 -6.44 -8.51
N GLU A 35 -14.05 -5.91 -7.39
CA GLU A 35 -13.40 -4.76 -6.74
C GLU A 35 -12.22 -5.12 -5.83
N SER A 36 -12.36 -6.20 -5.06
CA SER A 36 -11.25 -6.78 -4.28
C SER A 36 -10.07 -7.14 -5.18
N PHE A 37 -10.38 -7.68 -6.37
CA PHE A 37 -9.37 -8.03 -7.34
C PHE A 37 -8.70 -6.78 -7.93
N VAL A 38 -9.41 -5.66 -8.02
CA VAL A 38 -8.85 -4.38 -8.51
C VAL A 38 -7.88 -3.78 -7.49
N LEU A 39 -8.25 -3.65 -6.21
CA LEU A 39 -7.36 -3.05 -5.21
C LEU A 39 -6.09 -3.87 -4.97
N SER A 40 -6.23 -5.18 -4.82
CA SER A 40 -5.06 -6.05 -4.65
C SER A 40 -4.15 -6.01 -5.87
N LYS A 41 -4.69 -6.04 -7.11
CA LYS A 41 -3.90 -5.90 -8.33
C LYS A 41 -3.22 -4.53 -8.44
N ALA A 42 -3.90 -3.44 -8.09
CA ALA A 42 -3.31 -2.11 -8.07
C ALA A 42 -2.15 -2.04 -7.07
N TYR A 43 -2.33 -2.58 -5.86
CA TYR A 43 -1.26 -2.63 -4.85
C TYR A 43 -0.03 -3.40 -5.35
N LEU A 44 -0.25 -4.56 -5.98
CA LEU A 44 0.81 -5.38 -6.54
C LEU A 44 1.53 -4.67 -7.70
N ALA A 45 0.81 -3.93 -8.53
CA ALA A 45 1.39 -3.13 -9.61
C ALA A 45 2.28 -2.01 -9.07
N GLU A 46 1.85 -1.31 -8.02
CA GLU A 46 2.66 -0.27 -7.36
C GLU A 46 3.89 -0.85 -6.69
N CYS A 47 3.78 -2.01 -6.04
CA CYS A 47 4.93 -2.71 -5.47
C CYS A 47 5.98 -3.03 -6.56
N LEU A 48 5.53 -3.52 -7.71
CA LEU A 48 6.39 -3.82 -8.84
C LEU A 48 7.03 -2.55 -9.43
N ALA A 49 6.24 -1.49 -9.64
CA ALA A 49 6.72 -0.22 -10.19
C ALA A 49 7.79 0.44 -9.31
N GLN A 50 7.70 0.24 -8.00
CA GLN A 50 8.63 0.79 -7.02
C GLN A 50 9.73 -0.18 -6.61
N HIS A 51 9.79 -1.37 -7.22
CA HIS A 51 10.74 -2.45 -6.92
C HIS A 51 10.80 -2.84 -5.44
N VAL A 52 9.64 -2.88 -4.78
CA VAL A 52 9.51 -3.30 -3.37
C VAL A 52 8.66 -4.57 -3.26
N LYS A 53 8.93 -5.37 -2.22
CA LYS A 53 8.11 -6.55 -1.93
C LYS A 53 6.78 -6.11 -1.30
N PRO A 54 5.63 -6.69 -1.67
CA PRO A 54 4.35 -6.38 -1.10
C PRO A 54 4.33 -6.78 0.37
N HIS A 55 3.74 -5.92 1.20
CA HIS A 55 3.50 -6.23 2.59
C HIS A 55 2.33 -7.21 2.69
N MET A 56 2.56 -8.42 3.21
CA MET A 56 1.57 -9.51 3.17
C MET A 56 0.25 -9.15 3.85
N LYS A 57 0.28 -8.46 5.00
CA LYS A 57 -0.96 -8.03 5.68
C LYS A 57 -1.75 -7.00 4.87
N LEU A 58 -1.07 -6.11 4.13
CA LEU A 58 -1.74 -5.15 3.25
C LEU A 58 -2.35 -5.85 2.03
N LEU A 59 -1.61 -6.79 1.44
CA LEU A 59 -2.11 -7.58 0.33
C LEU A 59 -3.37 -8.37 0.72
N GLU A 60 -3.39 -8.98 1.91
CA GLU A 60 -4.56 -9.70 2.41
C GLU A 60 -5.74 -8.76 2.69
N LEU A 61 -5.47 -7.58 3.25
CA LEU A 61 -6.47 -6.53 3.44
C LEU A 61 -7.12 -6.14 2.10
N PHE A 62 -6.33 -5.90 1.05
CA PHE A 62 -6.85 -5.50 -0.26
C PHE A 62 -7.53 -6.62 -1.05
N LYS A 63 -7.29 -7.89 -0.70
CA LYS A 63 -8.08 -9.02 -1.21
C LYS A 63 -9.48 -9.08 -0.62
N ASN A 64 -9.79 -8.31 0.41
CA ASN A 64 -11.13 -8.29 0.99
C ASN A 64 -12.00 -7.19 0.32
N THR A 65 -13.15 -7.58 -0.22
CA THR A 65 -14.06 -6.73 -1.03
C THR A 65 -14.64 -5.55 -0.26
N GLN A 66 -14.66 -5.60 1.07
CA GLN A 66 -15.27 -4.56 1.90
C GLN A 66 -14.52 -3.21 1.91
N TYR A 67 -13.26 -3.18 1.47
CA TYR A 67 -12.43 -1.97 1.51
C TYR A 67 -12.71 -0.99 0.34
N ALA A 68 -13.36 -1.43 -0.74
CA ALA A 68 -13.25 -0.74 -2.03
C ALA A 68 -14.18 0.47 -2.25
N ARG A 69 -15.28 0.66 -1.50
CA ARG A 69 -16.25 1.73 -1.87
C ARG A 69 -16.88 2.56 -0.75
N ASN A 70 -16.80 2.16 0.51
CA ASN A 70 -17.41 2.91 1.62
C ASN A 70 -16.52 3.01 2.86
N LEU A 71 -15.23 2.77 2.70
CA LEU A 71 -14.29 2.83 3.82
C LEU A 71 -14.11 4.30 4.26
N THR A 72 -14.58 4.61 5.46
CA THR A 72 -14.38 5.91 6.10
C THR A 72 -13.20 5.91 7.07
N THR A 73 -12.74 4.73 7.48
CA THR A 73 -11.67 4.52 8.46
C THR A 73 -10.75 3.41 8.00
N LEU A 74 -9.46 3.70 7.88
CA LEU A 74 -8.41 2.72 7.56
C LEU A 74 -7.43 2.68 8.72
N SER A 75 -7.46 1.60 9.51
CA SER A 75 -6.50 1.39 10.60
C SER A 75 -5.43 0.39 10.18
N LEU A 76 -4.18 0.86 10.16
CA LEU A 76 -2.98 0.10 9.80
C LEU A 76 -1.92 0.19 10.90
N SER A 77 -2.35 0.47 12.14
CA SER A 77 -1.43 0.57 13.28
C SER A 77 -0.68 -0.75 13.50
N HIS A 78 0.61 -0.66 13.85
CA HIS A 78 1.48 -1.83 14.08
C HIS A 78 1.69 -2.76 12.87
N TYR A 79 1.57 -2.24 11.65
CA TYR A 79 1.83 -3.03 10.44
C TYR A 79 3.32 -3.11 10.09
N LYS A 80 4.20 -2.33 10.75
CA LYS A 80 5.65 -2.26 10.44
C LYS A 80 5.88 -1.94 8.96
N LEU A 81 5.12 -0.97 8.44
CA LEU A 81 5.17 -0.61 7.03
C LEU A 81 6.54 -0.09 6.63
N GLY A 82 7.16 0.76 7.45
CA GLY A 82 8.34 1.54 7.06
C GLY A 82 8.11 2.30 5.75
N ILE A 83 9.19 2.74 5.11
CA ILE A 83 9.09 3.41 3.81
C ILE A 83 8.61 2.46 2.69
N HIS A 84 9.07 1.21 2.68
CA HIS A 84 8.79 0.26 1.60
C HIS A 84 7.36 -0.29 1.60
N GLY A 85 6.71 -0.38 2.76
CA GLY A 85 5.31 -0.76 2.86
C GLY A 85 4.36 0.41 2.61
N LEU A 86 4.77 1.63 2.96
CA LEU A 86 3.95 2.83 2.78
C LEU A 86 3.99 3.36 1.34
N SER A 87 5.13 3.28 0.65
CA SER A 87 5.28 3.89 -0.68
C SER A 87 4.34 3.32 -1.76
N PRO A 88 4.03 2.00 -1.81
CA PRO A 88 3.02 1.47 -2.73
C PRO A 88 1.59 1.69 -2.23
N LEU A 89 1.41 1.98 -0.94
CA LEU A 89 0.10 2.25 -0.37
C LEU A 89 -0.39 3.67 -0.70
N ALA A 90 0.52 4.66 -0.67
CA ALA A 90 0.19 6.06 -0.88
C ALA A 90 -0.63 6.35 -2.17
N PRO A 91 -0.23 5.88 -3.37
CA PRO A 91 -1.02 6.09 -4.59
C PRO A 91 -2.38 5.39 -4.57
N LEU A 92 -2.51 4.29 -3.81
CA LEU A 92 -3.76 3.55 -3.69
C LEU A 92 -4.82 4.32 -2.90
N LEU A 93 -4.44 5.26 -2.03
CA LEU A 93 -5.38 6.00 -1.19
C LEU A 93 -6.41 6.80 -2.01
N SER A 94 -6.09 7.13 -3.26
CA SER A 94 -7.00 7.75 -4.23
C SER A 94 -8.26 6.92 -4.52
N HIS A 95 -8.23 5.60 -4.30
CA HIS A 95 -9.39 4.72 -4.47
C HIS A 95 -10.39 4.85 -3.31
N PHE A 96 -9.98 5.39 -2.16
CA PHE A 96 -10.83 5.54 -0.98
C PHE A 96 -11.37 6.97 -0.86
N TYR A 97 -12.26 7.37 -1.77
CA TYR A 97 -12.78 8.75 -1.88
C TYR A 97 -13.68 9.22 -0.71
N ARG A 98 -14.02 8.33 0.25
CA ARG A 98 -14.80 8.64 1.46
C ARG A 98 -13.98 8.52 2.75
N LEU A 99 -12.67 8.28 2.62
CA LEU A 99 -11.79 7.98 3.74
C LEU A 99 -11.53 9.23 4.56
N SER A 100 -12.17 9.33 5.73
CA SER A 100 -12.04 10.46 6.64
C SER A 100 -10.96 10.28 7.70
N TYR A 101 -10.56 9.04 7.99
CA TYR A 101 -9.58 8.74 9.04
C TYR A 101 -8.59 7.66 8.60
N ILE A 102 -7.29 7.91 8.79
CA ILE A 102 -6.21 6.95 8.60
C ILE A 102 -5.41 6.81 9.88
N ASP A 103 -5.22 5.58 10.36
CA ASP A 103 -4.26 5.27 11.43
C ASP A 103 -3.01 4.59 10.88
N LEU A 104 -1.88 5.29 10.96
CA LEU A 104 -0.56 4.80 10.62
C LEU A 104 0.38 4.80 11.83
N SER A 105 -0.15 4.81 13.05
CA SER A 105 0.67 4.77 14.26
C SER A 105 1.51 3.49 14.37
N TYR A 106 2.65 3.56 15.06
CA TYR A 106 3.53 2.41 15.28
C TYR A 106 3.95 1.65 14.01
N ASN A 107 4.34 2.36 12.95
CA ASN A 107 4.70 1.75 11.67
C ASN A 107 6.18 1.91 11.26
N ASP A 108 7.01 2.46 12.14
CA ASP A 108 8.43 2.74 11.86
C ASP A 108 8.60 3.65 10.63
N LEU A 109 7.70 4.62 10.48
CA LEU A 109 7.72 5.56 9.37
C LEU A 109 8.78 6.64 9.58
N SER A 110 9.61 6.86 8.57
CA SER A 110 10.55 7.99 8.53
C SER A 110 9.91 9.24 7.94
N ASN A 111 10.52 10.42 8.17
CA ASN A 111 10.09 11.69 7.56
C ASN A 111 9.90 11.58 6.04
N ARG A 112 10.80 10.87 5.35
CA ARG A 112 10.72 10.66 3.90
C ARG A 112 9.48 9.85 3.50
N ALA A 113 9.11 8.85 4.29
CA ALA A 113 7.92 8.05 4.03
C ALA A 113 6.65 8.91 4.19
N VAL A 114 6.60 9.72 5.24
CA VAL A 114 5.47 10.63 5.50
C VAL A 114 5.38 11.73 4.45
N HIS A 115 6.49 12.36 4.06
CA HIS A 115 6.50 13.34 2.98
C HIS A 115 5.95 12.75 1.67
N ASN A 116 6.40 11.55 1.28
CA ASN A 116 5.86 10.88 0.10
C ASN A 116 4.35 10.63 0.21
N LEU A 117 3.86 10.21 1.38
CA LEU A 117 2.43 10.04 1.63
C LEU A 117 1.67 11.38 1.46
N CYS A 118 2.18 12.48 2.02
CA CYS A 118 1.53 13.79 1.95
C CYS A 118 1.36 14.31 0.51
N GLU A 119 2.29 14.00 -0.39
CA GLU A 119 2.18 14.34 -1.82
C GLU A 119 0.94 13.73 -2.49
N TYR A 120 0.45 12.58 -1.99
CA TYR A 120 -0.81 11.97 -2.45
C TYR A 120 -2.02 12.47 -1.66
N LEU A 121 -1.86 12.65 -0.34
CA LEU A 121 -2.94 13.08 0.53
C LEU A 121 -3.44 14.49 0.22
N ARG A 122 -2.62 15.37 -0.38
CA ARG A 122 -3.06 16.71 -0.81
C ARG A 122 -4.26 16.71 -1.77
N TYR A 123 -4.53 15.57 -2.43
CA TYR A 123 -5.67 15.39 -3.32
C TYR A 123 -6.83 14.61 -2.65
N GLN A 124 -6.65 14.13 -1.43
CA GLN A 124 -7.65 13.38 -0.68
C GLN A 124 -8.53 14.35 0.13
N LEU A 125 -9.53 14.91 -0.53
CA LEU A 125 -10.42 15.93 0.05
C LEU A 125 -11.31 15.42 1.19
N SER A 126 -11.50 14.10 1.29
CA SER A 126 -12.34 13.51 2.32
C SER A 126 -11.61 13.27 3.65
N LEU A 127 -10.27 13.26 3.64
CA LEU A 127 -9.46 12.94 4.81
C LEU A 127 -9.49 14.09 5.82
N GLN A 128 -9.89 13.76 7.05
CA GLN A 128 -9.98 14.71 8.16
C GLN A 128 -8.92 14.45 9.22
N THR A 129 -8.43 13.20 9.32
CA THR A 129 -7.50 12.82 10.38
C THR A 129 -6.49 11.79 9.87
N LEU A 130 -5.22 12.10 10.11
CA LEU A 130 -4.09 11.22 9.87
C LEU A 130 -3.36 11.01 11.21
N ASN A 131 -3.45 9.82 11.78
CA ASN A 131 -2.72 9.48 13.00
C ASN A 131 -1.34 8.89 12.65
N LEU A 132 -0.28 9.61 13.00
CA LEU A 132 1.13 9.21 12.83
C LEU A 132 1.84 8.94 14.15
N ALA A 133 1.12 8.85 15.26
CA ALA A 133 1.71 8.69 16.59
C ALA A 133 2.67 7.49 16.66
N TYR A 134 3.71 7.59 17.50
CA TYR A 134 4.66 6.51 17.71
C TYR A 134 5.37 6.02 16.43
N ASN A 135 5.62 6.94 15.51
CA ASN A 135 6.61 6.79 14.45
C ASN A 135 7.85 7.63 14.79
N PRO A 136 9.06 7.24 14.35
CA PRO A 136 10.30 7.98 14.57
C PRO A 136 10.37 9.22 13.65
N LEU A 137 9.45 10.17 13.86
CA LEU A 137 9.41 11.45 13.16
C LEU A 137 10.08 12.52 14.00
N ASP A 138 10.75 13.46 13.33
CA ASP A 138 11.36 14.63 13.96
C ASP A 138 10.80 15.93 13.35
N ASP A 139 11.36 17.06 13.78
CA ASP A 139 10.90 18.40 13.39
C ASP A 139 10.97 18.66 11.88
N GLU A 140 11.82 17.95 11.13
CA GLU A 140 11.88 18.06 9.67
C GLU A 140 10.59 17.56 8.99
N CYS A 141 9.78 16.74 9.67
CA CYS A 141 8.51 16.25 9.14
C CYS A 141 7.40 17.31 9.18
N THR A 142 7.50 18.29 10.08
CA THR A 142 6.44 19.27 10.39
C THR A 142 5.91 20.03 9.16
N PRO A 143 6.75 20.53 8.24
CA PRO A 143 6.28 21.32 7.10
C PRO A 143 5.34 20.57 6.15
N PHE A 144 5.31 19.23 6.21
CA PHE A 144 4.48 18.40 5.34
C PHE A 144 3.13 18.02 5.96
N LEU A 145 2.92 18.31 7.25
CA LEU A 145 1.74 17.90 8.03
C LEU A 145 0.73 19.05 8.29
N LEU A 146 0.96 20.23 7.72
CA LEU A 146 0.18 21.46 7.86
C LEU A 146 -0.47 21.87 6.53
#